data_AF-A0A0D7M1P9-F1
#
_entry.id   AF-A0A0D7M1P9-F1
#
_cell.length_a   1.000
_cell.length_b   1.000
_cell.length_c   1.000
_cell.angle_alpha   90.00
_cell.angle_beta   90.00
_cell.angle_gamma   90.00
#
_symmetry.space_group_name_H-M   'P 1'
#
loop_
_entity.id
_entity.type
_entity.pdbx_description
1 polymer ?
#
loop_
_entity_poly.entity_id
_entity_poly.type
_entity_poly.pdbx_seq_one_letter_code
_entity_poly.pdbx_strand_id
1 'polypeptide(L)' 'MTTFHQLTATSLNGQPISMADYAGKLVLVVNTASHCGFTPQ' A
#
# COMPACT_ATOMS: atom_id res chain seq x y z
N MET A 1 13.26 14.34 -6.65
CA MET A 1 12.22 13.32 -6.91
C MET A 1 12.39 12.21 -5.91
N THR A 2 11.36 11.84 -5.17
CA THR A 2 11.37 10.64 -4.32
C THR A 2 11.04 9.43 -5.19
N THR A 3 11.80 8.35 -5.04
CA THR A 3 11.52 7.10 -5.76
C THR A 3 10.52 6.26 -4.97
N PHE A 4 9.69 5.48 -5.66
CA PHE A 4 8.67 4.65 -5.01
C PHE A 4 9.27 3.73 -3.92
N HIS A 5 10.42 3.10 -4.18
CA HIS A 5 11.08 2.17 -3.25
C HIS A 5 11.68 2.83 -2.00
N GLN A 6 11.72 4.16 -1.91
CA GLN A 6 12.12 4.88 -0.69
C GLN A 6 10.94 5.14 0.26
N LEU A 7 9.71 4.83 -0.16
CA LEU A 7 8.51 5.07 0.63
C LEU A 7 8.27 3.92 1.63
N THR A 8 7.55 4.27 2.69
CA THR A 8 7.03 3.32 3.67
C THR A 8 5.54 3.58 3.89
N ALA A 9 4.80 2.54 4.26
CA ALA A 9 3.39 2.63 4.60
C ALA A 9 3.10 1.83 5.88
N THR A 10 2.12 2.26 6.65
CA THR A 10 1.63 1.49 7.80
C THR A 10 0.62 0.46 7.32
N SER A 11 0.85 -0.81 7.65
CA SER A 11 -0.11 -1.89 7.40
C SER A 11 -1.36 -1.77 8.28
N LEU A 12 -2.40 -2.54 7.96
CA LEU A 12 -3.61 -2.67 8.77
C LEU A 12 -3.32 -3.09 10.23
N ASN A 13 -2.23 -3.84 10.45
CA ASN A 13 -1.81 -4.30 11.79
C ASN A 13 -0.86 -3.31 12.50
N GLY A 14 -0.68 -2.10 11.96
CA GLY A 14 0.19 -1.07 12.52
C GLY A 14 1.69 -1.27 12.23
N GLN A 15 2.08 -2.34 11.53
CA GLN A 15 3.48 -2.61 11.20
C GLN A 15 3.91 -1.83 9.95
N PRO A 16 5.14 -1.30 9.90
CA PRO A 16 5.67 -0.63 8.72
C PRO A 16 5.92 -1.64 7.58
N ILE A 17 5.58 -1.23 6.35
CA ILE A 17 5.89 -1.94 5.11
C ILE A 17 6.80 -1.05 4.26
N SER A 18 7.92 -1.60 3.80
CA SER A 18 8.83 -0.92 2.88
C SER A 18 8.38 -1.14 1.44
N MET A 19 8.32 -0.07 0.64
CA MET A 19 8.05 -0.22 -0.79
C MET A 19 9.23 -0.87 -1.54
N ALA A 20 10.41 -0.95 -0.92
CA ALA A 20 11.57 -1.67 -1.46
C ALA A 20 11.32 -3.19 -1.58
N ASP A 21 10.43 -3.76 -0.77
CA ASP A 21 10.10 -5.20 -0.77
C ASP A 21 9.40 -5.63 -2.09
N TYR A 22 8.93 -4.66 -2.86
CA TYR A 22 8.30 -4.85 -4.18
C TYR A 22 9.25 -4.55 -5.35
N ALA A 23 10.56 -4.37 -5.12
CA ALA A 23 11.53 -4.15 -6.18
C ALA A 23 11.48 -5.26 -7.26
N GLY A 24 11.54 -4.86 -8.53
CA GLY A 24 11.45 -5.77 -9.68
C GLY A 24 10.06 -6.31 -9.97
N LYS A 25 9.02 -5.87 -9.25
CA LYS A 25 7.62 -6.24 -9.49
C LYS A 25 6.84 -5.06 -10.07
N LEU A 26 5.84 -5.34 -10.91
CA LEU A 26 4.84 -4.35 -11.29
C LEU A 26 3.94 -4.08 -10.08
N VAL A 27 3.73 -2.81 -9.73
CA VAL A 27 2.94 -2.39 -8.57
C VAL A 27 1.74 -1.56 -9.03
N LEU A 28 0.56 -1.92 -8.55
CA LEU A 28 -0.68 -1.14 -8.70
C LEU A 28 -1.12 -0.64 -7.32
N VAL A 29 -1.30 0.67 -7.18
CA VAL A 29 -1.80 1.31 -5.96
C VAL A 29 -3.28 1.58 -6.13
N VAL A 30 -4.10 1.10 -5.19
CA VAL A 30 -5.54 1.27 -5.19
C VAL A 30 -5.97 1.91 -3.87
N ASN A 31 -6.72 3.00 -3.93
CA ASN A 31 -7.38 3.56 -2.77
C ASN A 31 -8.69 2.80 -2.50
N THR A 32 -8.91 2.38 -1.26
CA THR A 32 -10.14 1.70 -0.81
C THR A 32 -10.86 2.56 0.23
N ALA A 33 -12.14 2.26 0.47
CA ALA A 33 -12.95 2.94 1.48
C ALA A 33 -13.63 1.90 2.38
N SER A 34 -13.49 2.07 3.70
CA SER A 34 -13.98 1.09 4.70
C SER A 34 -15.51 0.98 4.77
N HIS A 35 -16.23 2.04 4.42
CA HIS A 35 -17.70 2.09 4.47
C HIS A 35 -18.29 2.26 3.08
N CYS A 36 -17.92 1.37 2.15
CA CYS A 36 -18.47 1.39 0.80
C CYS A 36 -19.50 0.27 0.61
N GLY A 37 -20.52 0.53 -0.23
CA GLY A 37 -21.60 -0.43 -0.50
C GLY A 37 -21.22 -1.58 -1.44
N PHE A 38 -19.96 -1.63 -1.90
CA PHE A 38 -19.51 -2.62 -2.89
C PHE A 38 -19.01 -3.92 -2.25
N THR A 39 -18.57 -3.89 -0.99
CA THR A 39 -18.16 -5.07 -0.20
C THR A 39 -18.34 -4.79 1.29
N PRO A 40 -19.02 -5.65 2.09
CA PRO A 40 -18.97 -5.57 3.55
C PRO A 40 -17.52 -5.79 3.99
N GLN A 41 -16.92 -4.81 4.66
CA GLN A 41 -15.59 -4.90 5.27
C GLN A 41 -15.71 -4.96 6.78
#